data_AF-A0A4Q2XEY5-F1
#
_entry.id   AF-A0A4Q2XEY5-F1
#
_cell.length_a   1.000
_cell.length_b   1.000
_cell.length_c   1.000
_cell.angle_alpha   90.00
_cell.angle_beta   90.00
_cell.angle_gamma   90.00
#
_symmetry.space_group_name_H-M   'P 1'
#
loop_
_entity.id
_entity.type
_entity.pdbx_description
1 polymer ?
#
loop_
_entity_poly.entity_id
_entity_poly.type
_entity_poly.pdbx_seq_one_letter_code
_entity_poly.pdbx_strand_id
1 'polypeptide(L)'
;MQHFESIVHAVLEFEGYWVRSSYKVELTKAEKVLTGKHSIPRPEIDLLAYHVGENKLLVLDVKSYLDSLGVRLKDLEERHDLAQGRYKLFTSRRYRKVVFARLKKQLVEDGAINGKTKMVLGLVAGKVYQNEVEKIGKLLKKERCEFYSPEWVREKVQSLATRGYENNAASITAKILLNGK
;
A
#
# COMPACT_ATOMS: atom_id res chain seq x y z
N MET A 1 6.53 -12.43 -1.13
CA MET A 1 6.15 -11.01 -1.22
C MET A 1 4.97 -10.85 -2.19
N GLN A 2 5.14 -11.17 -3.48
CA GLN A 2 4.09 -11.11 -4.50
C GLN A 2 2.77 -11.78 -4.09
N HIS A 3 2.80 -13.01 -3.55
CA HIS A 3 1.56 -13.67 -3.10
C HIS A 3 0.82 -12.94 -1.97
N PHE A 4 1.55 -12.27 -1.07
CA PHE A 4 0.92 -11.47 -0.03
C PHE A 4 0.26 -10.22 -0.62
N GLU A 5 0.90 -9.58 -1.59
CA GLU A 5 0.27 -8.49 -2.37
C GLU A 5 -0.99 -8.98 -3.08
N SER A 6 -0.96 -10.16 -3.71
CA SER A 6 -2.14 -10.74 -4.37
C SER A 6 -3.29 -11.02 -3.41
N ILE A 7 -3.00 -11.45 -2.18
CA ILE A 7 -4.03 -11.63 -1.13
C ILE A 7 -4.64 -10.29 -0.75
N VAL A 8 -3.81 -9.27 -0.49
CA VAL A 8 -4.28 -7.93 -0.14
C VAL A 8 -5.06 -7.30 -1.29
N HIS A 9 -4.63 -7.51 -2.54
CA HIS A 9 -5.35 -7.13 -3.75
C HIS A 9 -6.76 -7.73 -3.74
N ALA A 10 -6.88 -9.06 -3.64
CA ALA A 10 -8.19 -9.71 -3.62
C ALA A 10 -9.08 -9.18 -2.50
N VAL A 11 -8.53 -9.02 -1.28
CA VAL A 11 -9.24 -8.41 -0.16
C VAL A 11 -9.78 -7.02 -0.50
N LEU A 12 -8.97 -6.15 -1.09
CA LEU A 12 -9.38 -4.78 -1.44
C LEU A 12 -10.44 -4.77 -2.55
N GLU A 13 -10.36 -5.65 -3.54
CA GLU A 13 -11.43 -5.80 -4.56
C GLU A 13 -12.75 -6.19 -3.91
N PHE A 14 -12.72 -7.12 -2.96
CA PHE A 14 -13.91 -7.52 -2.21
C PHE A 14 -14.47 -6.41 -1.30
N GLU A 15 -13.63 -5.46 -0.89
CA GLU A 15 -14.03 -4.25 -0.17
C GLU A 15 -14.49 -3.12 -1.12
N GLY A 16 -14.65 -3.39 -2.41
CA GLY A 16 -15.20 -2.45 -3.39
C GLY A 16 -14.17 -1.54 -4.06
N TYR A 17 -12.88 -1.84 -3.95
CA TYR A 17 -11.83 -1.08 -4.62
C TYR A 17 -11.51 -1.65 -6.00
N TRP A 18 -11.19 -0.76 -6.94
CA TRP A 18 -10.51 -1.13 -8.19
C TRP A 18 -9.01 -1.11 -7.95
N VAL A 19 -8.36 -2.27 -8.11
CA VAL A 19 -6.97 -2.44 -7.67
C VAL A 19 -6.04 -2.66 -8.86
N ARG A 20 -4.88 -2.00 -8.84
CA ARG A 20 -3.75 -2.25 -9.75
C ARG A 20 -2.49 -2.53 -8.94
N SER A 21 -1.77 -3.57 -9.32
CA SER A 21 -0.54 -4.00 -8.65
C SER A 21 0.70 -3.55 -9.41
N SER A 22 1.83 -3.40 -8.72
CA SER A 22 3.14 -3.10 -9.31
C SER A 22 3.12 -1.89 -10.25
N TYR A 23 2.45 -0.80 -9.84
CA TYR A 23 2.28 0.37 -10.69
C TYR A 23 3.56 1.20 -10.74
N LYS A 24 4.03 1.44 -11.95
CA LYS A 24 5.29 2.12 -12.24
C LYS A 24 5.04 3.62 -12.45
N VAL A 25 5.76 4.46 -11.71
CA VAL A 25 5.65 5.92 -11.79
C VAL A 25 6.74 6.46 -12.71
N GLU A 26 6.35 7.02 -13.85
CA GLU A 26 7.27 7.45 -14.89
C GLU A 26 7.80 8.87 -14.63
N LEU A 27 8.73 8.98 -13.67
CA LEU A 27 9.43 10.24 -13.38
C LEU A 27 10.28 10.69 -14.58
N THR A 28 10.06 11.93 -15.03
CA THR A 28 10.91 12.61 -16.02
C THR A 28 12.30 12.91 -15.45
N LYS A 29 13.29 13.18 -16.33
CA LYS A 29 14.64 13.59 -15.90
C LYS A 29 14.61 14.79 -14.93
N ALA A 30 13.79 15.81 -15.23
CA ALA A 30 13.62 16.98 -14.37
C ALA A 30 13.05 16.61 -13.00
N GLU A 31 12.05 15.73 -12.94
CA GLU A 31 11.48 15.29 -11.66
C GLU A 31 12.44 14.42 -10.85
N LYS A 32 13.27 13.58 -11.51
CA LYS A 32 14.32 12.84 -10.81
C LYS A 32 15.27 13.80 -10.08
N VAL A 33 15.68 14.88 -10.73
CA VAL A 33 16.48 15.94 -10.08
C VAL A 33 15.74 16.56 -8.90
N LEU A 34 14.42 16.79 -9.01
CA LEU A 34 13.60 17.28 -7.88
C LEU A 34 13.57 16.33 -6.69
N THR A 35 13.81 15.03 -6.86
CA THR A 35 13.97 14.08 -5.74
C THR A 35 15.32 14.19 -5.01
N GLY A 36 16.25 14.98 -5.55
CA GLY A 36 17.63 15.07 -5.08
C GLY A 36 18.53 13.93 -5.58
N LYS A 37 18.01 13.05 -6.45
CA LYS A 37 18.76 11.95 -7.07
C LYS A 37 18.55 11.96 -8.59
N HIS A 38 19.59 12.35 -9.33
CA HIS A 38 19.56 12.40 -10.80
C HIS A 38 19.38 11.01 -11.46
N SER A 39 19.72 9.93 -10.74
CA SER A 39 19.74 8.54 -11.23
C SER A 39 18.89 7.59 -10.36
N ILE A 40 17.74 8.04 -9.87
CA ILE A 40 16.84 7.16 -9.10
C ILE A 40 16.20 6.10 -10.01
N PRO A 41 16.13 4.81 -9.58
CA PRO A 41 15.34 3.80 -10.27
C PRO A 41 13.88 4.23 -10.36
N ARG A 42 13.16 3.68 -11.34
CA ARG A 42 11.74 3.96 -11.52
C ARG A 42 10.97 3.57 -10.24
N PRO A 43 10.28 4.51 -9.59
CA PRO A 43 9.44 4.18 -8.45
C PRO A 43 8.35 3.20 -8.84
N GLU A 44 8.07 2.25 -7.95
CA GLU A 44 6.97 1.30 -8.07
C GLU A 44 6.10 1.43 -6.82
N ILE A 45 4.79 1.40 -7.01
CA ILE A 45 3.80 1.34 -5.95
C ILE A 45 3.26 -0.10 -5.93
N ASP A 46 3.32 -0.74 -4.77
CA ASP A 46 2.91 -2.14 -4.61
C ASP A 46 1.44 -2.32 -5.02
N LEU A 47 0.52 -1.52 -4.45
CA LEU A 47 -0.88 -1.50 -4.84
C LEU A 47 -1.45 -0.08 -4.95
N LEU A 48 -2.22 0.17 -6.01
CA LEU A 48 -3.13 1.29 -6.14
C LEU A 48 -4.55 0.76 -5.96
N ALA A 49 -5.31 1.28 -5.00
CA ALA A 49 -6.68 0.84 -4.76
C ALA A 49 -7.63 2.05 -4.79
N TYR A 50 -8.46 2.11 -5.83
CA TYR A 50 -9.38 3.22 -6.07
C TYR A 50 -10.80 2.88 -5.63
N HIS A 51 -11.35 3.67 -4.72
CA HIS A 51 -12.76 3.60 -4.34
C HIS A 51 -13.56 4.67 -5.06
N VAL A 52 -14.41 4.26 -6.00
CA VAL A 52 -15.18 5.16 -6.87
C VAL A 52 -16.15 6.01 -6.05
N GLY A 53 -16.89 5.40 -5.13
CA GLY A 53 -17.90 6.09 -4.32
C GLY A 53 -17.34 7.20 -3.43
N GLU A 54 -16.09 7.05 -2.97
CA GLU A 54 -15.41 8.06 -2.15
C GLU A 54 -14.51 9.00 -2.98
N ASN A 55 -14.34 8.71 -4.28
CA ASN A 55 -13.32 9.30 -5.14
C ASN A 55 -11.93 9.35 -4.45
N LYS A 56 -11.55 8.25 -3.82
CA LYS A 56 -10.35 8.10 -2.99
C LYS A 56 -9.43 7.05 -3.61
N LEU A 57 -8.17 7.40 -3.83
CA LEU A 57 -7.13 6.47 -4.27
C LEU A 57 -6.17 6.21 -3.11
N LEU A 58 -6.09 4.96 -2.69
CA LEU A 58 -5.06 4.48 -1.79
C LEU A 58 -3.80 4.16 -2.61
N VAL A 59 -2.67 4.70 -2.17
CA VAL A 59 -1.33 4.41 -2.69
C VAL A 59 -0.64 3.59 -1.61
N LEU A 60 -0.56 2.28 -1.80
CA LEU A 60 -0.19 1.35 -0.73
C LEU A 60 1.21 0.80 -0.94
N ASP A 61 1.99 0.87 0.15
CA ASP A 61 3.19 0.06 0.33
C ASP A 61 2.77 -1.19 1.12
N VAL A 62 3.07 -2.37 0.61
CA VAL A 62 2.66 -3.65 1.20
C VAL A 62 3.90 -4.33 1.74
N LYS A 63 3.83 -4.93 2.94
CA LYS A 63 4.99 -5.56 3.59
C LYS A 63 4.56 -6.81 4.36
N SER A 64 4.83 -8.00 3.81
CA SER A 64 4.39 -9.25 4.46
C SER A 64 5.15 -9.52 5.76
N TYR A 65 6.49 -9.54 5.69
CA TYR A 65 7.40 -9.80 6.81
C TYR A 65 7.11 -11.06 7.66
N LEU A 66 6.29 -12.00 7.19
CA LEU A 66 5.81 -13.16 7.96
C LEU A 66 6.97 -13.95 8.60
N ASP A 67 8.04 -14.18 7.83
CA ASP A 67 9.24 -14.93 8.26
C ASP A 67 10.38 -14.04 8.78
N SER A 68 10.08 -12.79 9.15
CA SER A 68 11.07 -11.83 9.61
C SER A 68 10.62 -11.13 10.89
N LEU A 69 11.33 -10.07 11.29
CA LEU A 69 11.00 -9.31 12.48
C LEU A 69 9.75 -8.43 12.33
N GLY A 70 9.27 -8.13 11.12
CA GLY A 70 8.11 -7.26 10.93
C GLY A 70 8.48 -5.81 10.61
N VAL A 71 7.45 -5.01 10.32
CA VAL A 71 7.55 -3.55 10.24
C VAL A 71 7.98 -3.01 11.61
N ARG A 72 9.02 -2.18 11.64
CA ARG A 72 9.53 -1.57 12.87
C ARG A 72 9.11 -0.12 12.94
N LEU A 73 8.67 0.33 14.12
CA LEU A 73 8.31 1.72 14.34
C LEU A 73 9.48 2.67 14.04
N LYS A 74 10.67 2.34 14.56
CA LYS A 74 11.88 3.16 14.40
C LYS A 74 12.19 3.49 12.92
N ASP A 75 11.98 2.53 12.01
CA ASP A 75 12.29 2.69 10.59
C ASP A 75 11.28 3.64 9.91
N LEU A 76 10.05 3.75 10.43
CA LEU A 76 9.01 4.68 9.98
C LEU A 76 9.14 6.08 10.61
N GLU A 77 9.77 6.18 11.77
CA GLU A 77 10.06 7.45 12.46
C GLU A 77 11.25 8.19 11.84
N GLU A 78 12.10 7.51 11.06
CA GLU A 78 13.18 8.13 10.33
C GLU A 78 12.68 9.28 9.43
N ARG A 79 13.52 10.29 9.28
CA ARG A 79 13.25 11.44 8.41
C ARG A 79 14.49 11.71 7.56
N HIS A 80 14.29 11.64 6.24
CA HIS A 80 15.38 11.79 5.27
C HIS A 80 15.02 12.83 4.24
N ASP A 81 15.93 13.77 3.95
CA ASP A 81 15.72 14.67 2.82
C ASP A 81 15.73 13.88 1.50
N LEU A 82 16.74 13.03 1.32
CA LEU A 82 16.87 12.13 0.18
C LEU A 82 16.22 10.77 0.44
N ALA A 83 15.53 10.23 -0.55
CA ALA A 83 14.90 8.91 -0.45
C ALA A 83 15.93 7.80 -0.19
N GLN A 84 15.87 7.22 1.00
CA GLN A 84 16.69 6.09 1.44
C GLN A 84 15.91 5.15 2.36
N GLY A 85 16.48 3.97 2.59
CA GLY A 85 15.82 2.92 3.37
C GLY A 85 14.66 2.27 2.63
N ARG A 86 13.83 1.53 3.38
CA ARG A 86 12.71 0.74 2.85
C ARG A 86 11.44 1.59 2.69
N TYR A 87 11.19 2.49 3.62
CA TYR A 87 9.95 3.26 3.72
C TYR A 87 10.06 4.65 3.09
N LYS A 88 10.70 4.76 1.92
CA LYS A 88 11.06 6.04 1.27
C LYS A 88 9.87 7.00 1.12
N LEU A 89 8.69 6.46 0.82
CA LEU A 89 7.45 7.26 0.68
C LEU A 89 6.97 7.82 2.03
N PHE A 90 7.27 7.15 3.14
CA PHE A 90 6.90 7.60 4.48
C PHE A 90 7.95 8.56 5.07
N THR A 91 9.23 8.27 4.86
CA THR A 91 10.36 8.95 5.53
C THR A 91 10.92 10.15 4.77
N SER A 92 10.70 10.26 3.44
CA SER A 92 11.12 11.42 2.64
C SER A 92 9.93 12.18 2.05
N ARG A 93 9.64 13.35 2.64
CA ARG A 93 8.55 14.23 2.17
C ARG A 93 8.82 14.75 0.75
N ARG A 94 10.08 15.08 0.45
CA ARG A 94 10.52 15.57 -0.86
C ARG A 94 10.24 14.51 -1.94
N TYR A 95 10.67 13.28 -1.70
CA TYR A 95 10.42 12.17 -2.60
C TYR A 95 8.93 11.87 -2.77
N ARG A 96 8.19 11.75 -1.65
CA ARG A 96 6.74 11.54 -1.67
C ARG A 96 6.01 12.59 -2.52
N LYS A 97 6.36 13.87 -2.37
CA LYS A 97 5.73 14.96 -3.12
C LYS A 97 5.93 14.81 -4.63
N VAL A 98 7.15 14.51 -5.07
CA VAL A 98 7.46 14.35 -6.50
C VAL A 98 6.77 13.11 -7.08
N VAL A 99 6.86 11.97 -6.39
CA VAL A 99 6.22 10.72 -6.81
C VAL A 99 4.69 10.88 -6.90
N PHE A 100 4.06 11.47 -5.89
CA PHE A 100 2.60 11.65 -5.89
C PHE A 100 2.14 12.64 -6.98
N ALA A 101 2.90 13.70 -7.24
CA ALA A 101 2.58 14.65 -8.30
C ALA A 101 2.61 13.97 -9.68
N ARG A 102 3.68 13.20 -9.97
CA ARG A 102 3.77 12.46 -11.23
C ARG A 102 2.72 11.35 -11.32
N LEU A 103 2.53 10.58 -10.26
CA LEU A 103 1.52 9.51 -10.20
C LEU A 103 0.11 10.06 -10.48
N LYS A 104 -0.26 11.19 -9.84
CA LYS A 104 -1.56 11.83 -10.10
C LYS A 104 -1.70 12.25 -11.56
N LYS A 105 -0.68 12.90 -12.11
CA LYS A 105 -0.67 13.35 -13.51
C LYS A 105 -0.85 12.16 -14.46
N GLN A 106 -0.05 11.11 -14.28
CA GLN A 106 -0.08 9.91 -15.10
C GLN A 106 -1.45 9.23 -15.05
N LEU A 107 -2.03 9.04 -13.86
CA LEU A 107 -3.35 8.39 -13.72
C LEU A 107 -4.51 9.24 -14.30
N VAL A 108 -4.40 10.57 -14.27
CA VAL A 108 -5.40 11.45 -14.91
C VAL A 108 -5.27 11.39 -16.43
N GLU A 109 -4.04 11.39 -16.96
CA GLU A 109 -3.77 11.23 -18.40
C GLU A 109 -4.24 9.87 -18.91
N ASP A 110 -4.05 8.80 -18.12
CA ASP A 110 -4.54 7.45 -18.40
C ASP A 110 -6.08 7.31 -18.29
N GLY A 111 -6.78 8.33 -17.78
CA GLY A 111 -8.23 8.27 -17.50
C GLY A 111 -8.60 7.37 -16.32
N ALA A 112 -7.63 6.90 -15.54
CA ALA A 112 -7.85 5.99 -14.41
C ALA A 112 -8.45 6.70 -13.18
N ILE A 113 -8.16 8.00 -13.00
CA ILE A 113 -8.73 8.85 -11.95
C ILE A 113 -9.05 10.24 -12.50
N ASN A 114 -9.78 11.05 -11.74
CA ASN A 114 -10.04 12.45 -12.10
C ASN A 114 -9.19 13.43 -11.26
N GLY A 115 -9.14 14.70 -11.69
CA GLY A 115 -8.36 15.73 -11.00
C GLY A 115 -8.78 16.00 -9.54
N LYS A 116 -10.01 15.64 -9.15
CA LYS A 116 -10.54 15.78 -7.79
C LYS A 116 -10.24 14.59 -6.89
N THR A 117 -9.72 13.48 -7.44
CA THR A 117 -9.43 12.27 -6.67
C THR A 117 -8.46 12.55 -5.53
N LYS A 118 -8.83 12.13 -4.32
CA LYS A 118 -8.03 12.27 -3.10
C LYS A 118 -7.07 11.09 -3.00
N MET A 119 -5.77 11.35 -3.08
CA MET A 119 -4.74 10.33 -2.88
C MET A 119 -4.32 10.25 -1.42
N VAL A 120 -4.28 9.04 -0.88
CA VAL A 120 -3.86 8.77 0.51
C VAL A 120 -2.81 7.67 0.51
N LEU A 121 -1.64 7.96 1.10
CA LEU A 121 -0.60 6.97 1.32
C LEU A 121 -1.06 5.98 2.39
N GLY A 122 -0.82 4.69 2.21
CA GLY A 122 -1.10 3.69 3.23
C GLY A 122 -0.03 2.61 3.32
N LEU A 123 0.05 1.97 4.48
CA LEU A 123 0.90 0.81 4.73
C LEU A 123 0.05 -0.40 5.06
N VAL A 124 0.29 -1.52 4.38
CA VAL A 124 -0.29 -2.82 4.73
C VAL A 124 0.80 -3.72 5.31
N ALA A 125 0.63 -4.19 6.54
CA ALA A 125 1.61 -5.00 7.24
C ALA A 125 1.08 -6.42 7.51
N GLY A 126 1.83 -7.44 7.10
CA GLY A 126 1.56 -8.83 7.48
C GLY A 126 2.15 -9.20 8.85
N LYS A 127 3.17 -8.46 9.30
CA LYS A 127 3.79 -8.62 10.63
C LYS A 127 4.37 -7.29 11.11
N VAL A 128 4.20 -7.00 12.40
CA VAL A 128 4.77 -5.84 13.08
C VAL A 128 5.74 -6.29 14.16
N TYR A 129 6.89 -5.63 14.25
CA TYR A 129 7.91 -5.93 15.26
C TYR A 129 7.43 -5.56 16.65
N GLN A 130 7.72 -6.42 17.64
CA GLN A 130 7.41 -6.21 19.06
C GLN A 130 5.95 -5.82 19.35
N ASN A 131 5.01 -6.24 18.49
CA ASN A 131 3.59 -5.92 18.61
C ASN A 131 3.29 -4.41 18.71
N GLU A 132 4.11 -3.56 18.09
CA GLU A 132 3.96 -2.09 18.12
C GLU A 132 2.84 -1.56 17.19
N VAL A 133 1.82 -2.38 16.92
CA VAL A 133 0.72 -2.09 15.97
C VAL A 133 0.06 -0.76 16.31
N GLU A 134 -0.29 -0.53 17.58
CA GLU A 134 -0.94 0.71 18.01
C GLU A 134 -0.05 1.95 17.82
N LYS A 135 1.26 1.83 18.11
CA LYS A 135 2.20 2.95 17.97
C LYS A 135 2.37 3.34 16.50
N ILE A 136 2.50 2.33 15.63
CA ILE A 136 2.55 2.54 14.17
C ILE A 136 1.25 3.16 13.66
N GLY A 137 0.09 2.67 14.12
CA GLY A 137 -1.21 3.24 13.77
C GLY A 137 -1.33 4.71 14.19
N LYS A 138 -0.90 5.05 15.41
CA LYS A 138 -0.87 6.45 15.91
C LYS A 138 0.05 7.33 15.06
N LEU A 139 1.25 6.85 14.73
CA LEU A 139 2.22 7.56 13.88
C LEU A 139 1.64 7.83 12.49
N LEU A 140 1.13 6.81 11.81
CA LEU A 140 0.61 6.94 10.45
C LEU A 140 -0.65 7.81 10.40
N LYS A 141 -1.54 7.70 11.41
CA LYS A 141 -2.70 8.59 11.54
C LYS A 141 -2.30 10.05 11.69
N LYS A 142 -1.27 10.35 12.51
CA LYS A 142 -0.71 11.71 12.65
C LYS A 142 -0.20 12.26 11.32
N GLU A 143 0.41 11.41 10.50
CA GLU A 143 0.91 11.72 9.15
C GLU A 143 -0.17 11.66 8.06
N ARG A 144 -1.45 11.50 8.43
CA ARG A 144 -2.60 11.35 7.51
C ARG A 144 -2.43 10.20 6.51
N CYS A 145 -1.76 9.14 6.92
CA CYS A 145 -1.60 7.90 6.19
C CYS A 145 -2.56 6.84 6.74
N GLU A 146 -2.99 5.90 5.89
CA GLU A 146 -3.76 4.74 6.32
C GLU A 146 -2.83 3.63 6.83
N PHE A 147 -3.32 2.84 7.77
CA PHE A 147 -2.61 1.66 8.26
C PHE A 147 -3.53 0.46 8.31
N TYR A 148 -3.14 -0.59 7.60
CA TYR A 148 -3.81 -1.87 7.57
C TYR A 148 -2.94 -2.87 8.33
N SER A 149 -3.34 -3.16 9.57
CA SER A 149 -2.56 -3.99 10.50
C SER A 149 -2.60 -5.47 10.13
N PRO A 150 -1.73 -6.31 10.72
CA PRO A 150 -1.80 -7.75 10.56
C PRO A 150 -3.16 -8.35 10.95
N GLU A 151 -3.81 -7.78 11.98
CA GLU A 151 -5.14 -8.17 12.44
C GLU A 151 -6.20 -7.85 11.39
N TRP A 152 -6.15 -6.64 10.81
CA TRP A 152 -7.06 -6.27 9.72
C TRP A 152 -6.90 -7.21 8.52
N VAL A 153 -5.67 -7.52 8.11
CA VAL A 153 -5.43 -8.46 7.00
C VAL A 153 -6.00 -9.83 7.33
N ARG A 154 -5.77 -10.34 8.55
CA ARG A 154 -6.29 -11.63 8.99
C ARG A 154 -7.82 -11.66 8.96
N GLU A 155 -8.46 -10.67 9.57
CA GLU A 155 -9.92 -10.56 9.64
C GLU A 155 -10.54 -10.53 8.25
N LYS A 156 -9.98 -9.71 7.35
CA LYS A 156 -10.48 -9.59 5.98
C LYS A 156 -10.29 -10.86 5.17
N VAL A 157 -9.15 -11.54 5.30
CA VAL A 157 -8.96 -12.85 4.66
C VAL A 157 -9.95 -13.88 5.19
N GLN A 158 -10.18 -13.93 6.50
CA GLN A 158 -11.16 -14.85 7.09
C GLN A 158 -12.58 -14.57 6.59
N SER A 159 -12.93 -13.30 6.40
CA SER A 159 -14.23 -12.90 5.84
C SER A 159 -14.46 -13.41 4.40
N LEU A 160 -13.39 -13.77 3.66
CA LEU A 160 -13.53 -14.36 2.33
C LEU A 160 -14.13 -15.77 2.35
N ALA A 161 -14.09 -16.45 3.51
CA ALA A 161 -14.65 -17.79 3.65
C ALA A 161 -16.18 -17.80 3.66
N THR A 162 -16.81 -16.72 4.12
CA THR A 162 -18.26 -16.62 4.26
C THR A 162 -18.95 -16.17 2.97
N ARG A 163 -18.19 -15.76 1.95
CA ARG A 163 -18.72 -15.36 0.65
C ARG A 163 -19.11 -16.56 -0.22
N GLY A 164 -19.95 -16.28 -1.22
CA GLY A 164 -20.36 -17.24 -2.26
C GLY A 164 -19.19 -17.80 -3.07
N TYR A 165 -19.46 -18.53 -4.15
CA TYR A 165 -18.38 -19.09 -4.98
C TYR A 165 -17.48 -17.98 -5.54
N GLU A 166 -16.17 -18.13 -5.34
CA GLU A 166 -15.14 -17.20 -5.79
C GLU A 166 -13.94 -18.01 -6.28
N ASN A 167 -13.46 -17.73 -7.48
CA ASN A 167 -12.34 -18.44 -8.08
C ASN A 167 -11.03 -17.68 -7.86
N ASN A 168 -10.67 -17.43 -6.59
CA ASN A 168 -9.37 -16.90 -6.24
C ASN A 168 -8.75 -17.66 -5.06
N ALA A 169 -7.41 -17.74 -5.05
CA ALA A 169 -6.68 -18.53 -4.08
C ALA A 169 -6.95 -18.07 -2.64
N ALA A 170 -7.06 -16.76 -2.38
CA ALA A 170 -7.29 -16.23 -1.04
C ALA A 170 -8.63 -16.71 -0.44
N SER A 171 -9.72 -16.65 -1.21
CA SER A 171 -11.04 -17.11 -0.78
C SER A 171 -11.09 -18.63 -0.65
N ILE A 172 -10.54 -19.37 -1.61
CA ILE A 172 -10.48 -20.84 -1.56
C ILE A 172 -9.69 -21.29 -0.32
N THR A 173 -8.51 -20.72 -0.07
CA THR A 173 -7.70 -21.03 1.12
C THR A 173 -8.44 -20.67 2.41
N ALA A 174 -9.11 -19.51 2.47
CA ALA A 174 -9.90 -19.14 3.65
C ALA A 174 -11.02 -20.16 3.93
N LYS A 175 -11.72 -20.64 2.89
CA LYS A 175 -12.75 -21.68 3.02
C LYS A 175 -12.19 -23.01 3.48
N ILE A 176 -11.06 -23.46 2.92
CA ILE A 176 -10.39 -24.69 3.34
C ILE A 176 -10.07 -24.65 4.84
N LEU A 177 -9.56 -23.51 5.33
CA LEU A 177 -9.13 -23.37 6.73
C LEU A 177 -10.30 -23.21 7.71
N LEU A 178 -11.44 -22.68 7.29
CA LEU A 178 -12.54 -22.29 8.18
C LEU A 178 -13.80 -23.15 8.05
N ASN A 179 -14.14 -23.63 6.85
CA ASN A 179 -15.37 -24.42 6.60
C ASN A 179 -15.14 -25.93 6.78
N GLY A 180 -13.88 -26.38 6.91
CA GLY A 180 -13.53 -27.77 7.21
C GLY A 180 -13.58 -28.12 8.70
N LYS A 181 -14.29 -27.33 9.50
CA LYS A 181 -14.52 -27.55 10.93
C LYS A 181 -15.99 -27.85 11.21
#